data_AF-A0A818LH34-F1
#
_entry.id   AF-A0A818LH34-F1
#
_cell.length_a   1.000
_cell.length_b   1.000
_cell.length_c   1.000
_cell.angle_alpha   90.00
_cell.angle_beta   90.00
_cell.angle_gamma   90.00
#
_symmetry.space_group_name_H-M   'P 1'
#
loop_
_entity.id
_entity.type
_entity.pdbx_description
1 polymer ?
#
loop_
_entity_poly.entity_id
_entity_poly.type
_entity_poly.pdbx_seq_one_letter_code
_entity_poly.pdbx_strand_id
1 'polypeptide(L)'
;MISIQQLFIRRTCLALLIFLLCLITYCYYDSENNYIPINIILNEYYSIEKHLEKIQNCTSEDHFRQRILLTMFHAWSHFTDIHNIQYWVAYETLVGYIQRRGLLPHELDIDVLMLVQIQKT
;
A
#
# COMPACT_ATOMS: atom_id res chain seq x y z
N MET A 1 -1.18 -5.55 58.45
CA MET A 1 -0.34 -4.37 58.12
C MET A 1 0.39 -4.67 56.83
N ILE A 2 0.07 -3.99 55.72
CA ILE A 2 0.77 -4.16 54.45
C ILE A 2 2.06 -3.36 54.53
N SER A 3 3.20 -3.98 54.22
CA SER A 3 4.50 -3.30 54.21
C SER A 3 4.53 -2.23 53.11
N ILE A 4 5.18 -1.09 53.38
CA ILE A 4 5.40 0.00 52.39
C ILE A 4 6.03 -0.55 51.10
N GLN A 5 6.90 -1.56 51.22
CA GLN A 5 7.50 -2.24 50.06
C GLN A 5 6.45 -2.96 49.20
N GLN A 6 5.47 -3.62 49.82
CA GLN A 6 4.39 -4.30 49.08
C GLN A 6 3.48 -3.30 48.36
N LEU A 7 3.26 -2.11 48.94
CA LEU A 7 2.49 -1.04 48.32
C LEU A 7 3.23 -0.45 47.10
N PHE A 8 4.56 -0.26 47.21
CA PHE A 8 5.39 0.22 46.11
C PHE A 8 5.40 -0.76 44.93
N ILE A 9 5.63 -2.05 45.20
CA ILE A 9 5.62 -3.11 44.17
C ILE A 9 4.27 -3.18 43.44
N ARG A 10 3.14 -3.06 44.15
CA ARG A 10 1.82 -3.06 43.51
C ARG A 10 1.62 -1.89 42.55
N ARG A 11 2.10 -0.69 42.93
CA ARG A 11 1.98 0.51 42.09
C ARG A 11 2.85 0.42 40.84
N THR A 12 4.08 -0.09 40.96
CA THR A 12 4.97 -0.26 39.81
C THR A 12 4.45 -1.33 38.85
N CYS A 13 3.93 -2.46 39.36
CA CYS A 13 3.29 -3.48 38.52
C CYS A 13 2.06 -2.94 37.79
N LEU A 14 1.22 -2.13 38.45
CA LEU A 14 0.06 -1.51 37.81
C LEU A 14 0.47 -0.55 36.69
N ALA A 15 1.49 0.29 36.93
CA ALA A 15 1.99 1.22 35.92
C ALA A 15 2.57 0.49 34.69
N LEU A 16 3.31 -0.59 34.91
CA LEU A 16 3.83 -1.45 33.83
C LEU A 16 2.71 -2.11 33.03
N LEU A 17 1.68 -2.61 33.71
CA LEU A 17 0.51 -3.19 33.04
C LEU A 17 -0.19 -2.16 32.14
N ILE A 18 -0.42 -0.94 32.65
CA ILE A 18 -1.04 0.14 31.89
C ILE A 18 -0.18 0.49 30.67
N PHE A 19 1.14 0.62 30.86
CA PHE A 19 2.06 0.92 29.76
C PHE A 19 2.04 -0.17 28.67
N LEU A 20 2.03 -1.45 29.06
CA LEU A 20 1.91 -2.57 28.12
C LEU A 20 0.58 -2.55 27.38
N LEU A 21 -0.53 -2.26 28.06
CA LEU A 21 -1.84 -2.13 27.42
C LEU A 21 -1.86 -0.95 26.43
N CYS A 22 -1.26 0.19 26.76
CA CYS A 22 -1.12 1.31 25.84
C CYS A 22 -0.30 0.93 24.61
N LEU A 23 0.82 0.22 24.78
CA LEU A 23 1.63 -0.27 23.66
C LEU A 23 0.84 -1.24 22.78
N ILE A 24 0.12 -2.19 23.36
CA ILE A 24 -0.71 -3.14 22.59
C ILE A 24 -1.80 -2.39 21.82
N THR A 25 -2.47 -1.43 22.45
CA THR A 25 -3.53 -0.63 21.81
C THR A 25 -2.96 0.23 20.68
N TYR A 26 -1.79 0.83 20.89
CA TYR A 26 -1.07 1.59 19.86
C TYR A 26 -0.68 0.69 18.68
N CYS A 27 -0.07 -0.46 18.93
CA CYS A 27 0.31 -1.41 17.87
C CYS A 27 -0.92 -1.96 17.13
N TYR A 28 -2.04 -2.19 17.83
CA TYR A 28 -3.30 -2.60 17.21
C TYR A 28 -3.87 -1.50 16.30
N TYR A 29 -3.89 -0.26 16.78
CA TYR A 29 -4.40 0.88 16.02
C TYR A 29 -3.50 1.23 14.81
N ASP A 30 -2.18 1.15 14.98
CA ASP A 30 -1.21 1.31 13.90
C ASP A 30 -1.34 0.19 12.87
N SER A 31 -1.52 -1.06 13.32
CA SER A 31 -1.77 -2.20 12.42
C SER A 31 -3.05 -2.06 11.60
N GLU A 32 -4.15 -1.53 12.15
CA GLU A 32 -5.37 -1.32 11.37
C GLU A 32 -5.24 -0.16 10.35
N ASN A 33 -4.42 0.86 10.65
CA ASN A 33 -4.28 2.02 9.79
C ASN A 33 -3.13 1.93 8.77
N ASN A 34 -2.12 1.07 8.97
CA ASN A 34 -0.94 0.98 8.11
C ASN A 34 -0.75 -0.37 7.39
N TYR A 35 -1.60 -1.38 7.62
CA TYR A 35 -1.56 -2.60 6.81
C TYR A 35 -2.50 -2.51 5.62
N ILE A 36 -1.93 -2.50 4.41
CA ILE A 36 -2.64 -3.03 3.25
C ILE A 36 -2.91 -4.52 3.57
N PRO A 37 -4.18 -4.95 3.69
CA PRO A 37 -4.48 -6.33 4.04
C PRO A 37 -3.81 -7.27 3.03
N ILE A 38 -3.05 -8.25 3.51
CA ILE A 38 -2.35 -9.23 2.64
C ILE A 38 -3.32 -9.90 1.65
N ASN A 39 -4.57 -10.08 2.05
CA ASN A 39 -5.63 -10.62 1.20
C ASN A 39 -5.99 -9.71 0.02
N ILE A 40 -5.90 -8.38 0.19
CA ILE A 40 -6.12 -7.40 -0.89
C ILE A 40 -4.98 -7.52 -1.92
N ILE A 41 -3.73 -7.51 -1.45
CA ILE A 41 -2.54 -7.67 -2.30
C ILE A 41 -2.58 -9.00 -3.07
N LEU A 42 -2.94 -10.12 -2.42
CA LEU A 42 -3.02 -11.42 -3.06
C LEU A 42 -4.14 -11.50 -4.11
N ASN A 43 -5.30 -10.93 -3.82
CA ASN A 43 -6.43 -10.91 -4.76
C ASN A 43 -6.13 -10.03 -5.98
N GLU A 44 -5.45 -8.90 -5.77
CA GLU A 44 -5.01 -8.00 -6.82
C GLU A 44 -3.89 -8.60 -7.67
N TYR A 45 -2.92 -9.26 -7.04
CA TYR A 45 -1.89 -10.01 -7.75
C TYR A 45 -2.53 -11.06 -8.68
N TYR A 46 -3.49 -11.83 -8.17
CA TYR A 46 -4.22 -12.80 -9.00
C TYR A 46 -4.99 -12.14 -10.15
N SER A 47 -5.59 -10.97 -9.90
CA SER A 47 -6.25 -10.18 -10.96
C SER A 47 -5.26 -9.70 -12.02
N ILE A 48 -4.09 -9.20 -11.63
CA ILE A 48 -3.02 -8.76 -12.54
C ILE A 48 -2.55 -9.93 -13.40
N GLU A 49 -2.26 -11.09 -12.81
CA GLU A 49 -1.83 -12.29 -13.55
C GLU A 49 -2.84 -12.68 -14.63
N LYS A 50 -4.13 -12.75 -14.27
CA LYS A 50 -5.20 -13.10 -15.19
C LYS A 50 -5.37 -12.10 -16.34
N HIS A 51 -5.02 -10.84 -16.12
CA HIS A 51 -5.04 -9.83 -17.18
C HIS A 51 -3.81 -9.94 -18.07
N LEU A 52 -2.62 -10.14 -17.50
CA LEU A 52 -1.38 -10.33 -18.24
C LEU A 52 -1.47 -11.53 -19.20
N GLU A 53 -2.07 -12.65 -18.77
CA GLU A 53 -2.29 -13.83 -19.63
C GLU A 53 -3.09 -13.55 -20.92
N LYS A 54 -3.89 -12.47 -20.94
CA LYS A 54 -4.75 -12.12 -22.08
C LYS A 54 -4.08 -11.18 -23.08
N ILE A 55 -2.95 -10.57 -22.71
CA ILE A 55 -2.25 -9.59 -23.56
C ILE A 55 -1.46 -10.35 -24.62
N GLN A 56 -1.88 -10.22 -25.88
CA GLN A 56 -1.17 -10.79 -27.02
C GLN A 56 0.12 -10.01 -27.31
N ASN A 57 1.11 -10.68 -27.91
CA ASN A 57 2.38 -10.09 -28.36
C ASN A 57 3.30 -9.54 -27.26
N CYS A 58 3.28 -10.13 -26.07
CA CYS A 58 4.28 -9.88 -25.02
C CYS A 58 5.20 -11.08 -24.86
N THR A 59 6.47 -10.83 -24.57
CA THR A 59 7.42 -11.88 -24.16
C THR A 59 7.23 -12.22 -22.68
N SER A 60 7.81 -13.33 -22.22
CA SER A 60 7.83 -13.66 -20.78
C SER A 60 8.52 -12.57 -19.94
N GLU A 61 9.54 -11.93 -20.50
CA GLU A 61 10.23 -10.80 -19.87
C GLU A 61 9.32 -9.57 -19.76
N ASP A 62 8.56 -9.27 -20.82
CA ASP A 62 7.56 -8.19 -20.79
C ASP A 62 6.49 -8.47 -19.72
N HIS A 63 5.97 -9.69 -19.64
CA HIS A 63 5.00 -10.05 -18.59
C HIS A 63 5.57 -9.89 -17.18
N PHE A 64 6.83 -10.30 -16.96
CA PHE A 64 7.49 -10.11 -15.68
C PHE A 64 7.64 -8.63 -15.32
N ARG A 65 8.09 -7.80 -16.27
CA ARG A 65 8.25 -6.35 -16.04
C ARG A 65 6.90 -5.67 -15.81
N GLN A 66 5.89 -5.95 -16.64
CA GLN A 66 4.56 -5.39 -16.48
C GLN A 66 3.92 -5.79 -15.15
N ARG A 67 4.14 -7.02 -14.67
CA ARG A 67 3.71 -7.47 -13.34
C ARG A 67 4.28 -6.59 -12.23
N ILE A 68 5.58 -6.33 -12.27
CA ILE A 68 6.25 -5.47 -11.27
C ILE A 68 5.68 -4.05 -11.34
N LEU A 69 5.61 -3.47 -12.55
CA LEU A 69 5.09 -2.11 -12.75
C LEU A 69 3.66 -1.96 -12.25
N LEU A 70 2.76 -2.87 -12.63
CA LEU A 70 1.36 -2.84 -12.21
C LEU A 70 1.20 -3.05 -10.70
N THR A 71 2.02 -3.91 -10.10
CA THR A 71 2.02 -4.12 -8.64
C THR A 71 2.46 -2.86 -7.90
N MET A 72 3.55 -2.23 -8.35
CA MET A 72 4.03 -0.97 -7.77
C MET A 72 3.03 0.16 -7.94
N PHE A 73 2.46 0.28 -9.14
CA PHE A 73 1.47 1.31 -9.44
C PHE A 73 0.18 1.12 -8.64
N HIS A 74 -0.23 -0.13 -8.40
CA HIS A 74 -1.35 -0.42 -7.53
C HIS A 74 -1.09 0.01 -6.08
N ALA A 75 0.08 -0.33 -5.54
CA ALA A 75 0.48 0.11 -4.19
C ALA A 75 0.53 1.64 -4.09
N TRP A 76 1.03 2.31 -5.13
CA TRP A 76 1.04 3.77 -5.22
C TRP A 76 -0.37 4.37 -5.33
N SER A 77 -1.27 3.77 -6.12
CA SER A 77 -2.69 4.17 -6.23
C SER A 77 -3.38 4.13 -4.87
N HIS A 78 -3.18 3.04 -4.13
CA HIS A 78 -3.72 2.91 -2.78
C HIS A 78 -3.18 3.99 -1.83
N PHE A 79 -1.88 4.29 -1.93
CA PHE A 79 -1.26 5.40 -1.18
C PHE A 79 -1.90 6.74 -1.54
N THR A 80 -2.11 7.02 -2.83
CA THR A 80 -2.76 8.27 -3.26
C THR A 80 -4.21 8.37 -2.79
N ASP A 81 -4.93 7.26 -2.73
CA ASP A 81 -6.30 7.21 -2.23
C ASP A 81 -6.37 7.57 -0.74
N ILE A 82 -5.48 7.00 0.08
CA ILE A 82 -5.37 7.32 1.51
C ILE A 82 -5.10 8.82 1.72
N HIS A 83 -4.24 9.40 0.89
CA HIS A 83 -3.82 10.79 1.03
C HIS A 83 -4.64 11.79 0.20
N ASN A 84 -5.73 11.35 -0.43
CA ASN A 84 -6.57 12.17 -1.31
C ASN A 84 -5.78 12.90 -2.42
N ILE A 85 -4.73 12.26 -2.93
CA ILE A 85 -3.90 12.80 -4.01
C ILE A 85 -4.58 12.48 -5.33
N GLN A 86 -5.03 13.51 -6.04
CA GLN A 86 -5.61 13.34 -7.37
C GLN A 86 -4.52 13.15 -8.42
N TYR A 87 -4.67 12.12 -9.23
CA TYR A 87 -3.76 11.84 -10.35
C TYR A 87 -4.52 11.32 -11.57
N TRP A 88 -3.85 11.34 -12.72
CA TRP A 88 -4.32 10.77 -13.98
C TRP A 88 -3.20 9.97 -14.64
N VAL A 89 -3.53 8.80 -15.19
CA VAL A 89 -2.62 8.05 -16.07
C VAL A 89 -2.40 8.83 -17.36
N ALA A 90 -1.16 8.90 -17.83
CA ALA A 90 -0.78 9.76 -18.94
C ALA A 90 0.06 9.04 -20.00
N TYR A 91 0.34 9.75 -21.10
CA TYR A 91 1.25 9.37 -22.17
C TYR A 91 1.11 7.93 -22.66
N GLU A 92 2.22 7.20 -22.77
CA GLU A 92 2.29 5.85 -23.32
C GLU A 92 1.53 4.85 -22.44
N THR A 93 1.55 5.04 -21.13
CA THR A 93 0.77 4.22 -20.19
C THR A 93 -0.73 4.33 -20.45
N LEU A 94 -1.23 5.54 -20.71
CA LEU A 94 -2.63 5.75 -21.07
C LEU A 94 -2.97 5.12 -22.43
N VAL A 95 -2.07 5.27 -23.41
CA VAL A 95 -2.23 4.68 -24.74
C VAL A 95 -2.30 3.14 -24.65
N GLY A 96 -1.39 2.53 -23.89
CA GLY A 96 -1.41 1.10 -23.61
C GLY A 96 -2.74 0.68 -22.99
N TYR A 97 -3.15 1.37 -21.93
CA TYR A 97 -4.40 1.04 -21.23
C TYR A 97 -5.60 1.05 -22.18
N ILE A 98 -5.73 2.07 -23.03
CA ILE A 98 -6.84 2.20 -23.98
C ILE A 98 -6.77 1.13 -25.07
N GLN A 99 -5.59 0.90 -25.67
CA GLN A 99 -5.46 0.02 -26.84
C GLN A 99 -5.60 -1.46 -26.50
N ARG A 100 -5.06 -1.89 -25.35
CA ARG A 100 -4.87 -3.30 -25.02
C ARG A 100 -5.27 -3.68 -23.60
N ARG A 101 -5.85 -2.76 -22.83
CA ARG A 101 -6.25 -2.98 -21.42
C ARG A 101 -5.06 -3.40 -20.53
N GLY A 102 -3.88 -2.85 -20.80
CA GLY A 102 -2.62 -3.16 -20.11
C GLY A 102 -1.50 -2.23 -20.57
N LEU A 103 -0.26 -2.49 -20.18
CA LEU A 103 0.90 -1.70 -20.61
C LEU A 103 1.36 -2.10 -22.02
N LEU A 104 2.04 -1.19 -22.73
CA LEU A 104 2.68 -1.51 -24.01
C LEU A 104 3.80 -2.55 -23.80
N PRO A 105 4.16 -3.33 -24.84
CA PRO A 105 5.32 -4.20 -24.79
C PRO A 105 6.54 -3.31 -24.63
N HIS A 106 7.54 -3.76 -23.90
CA HIS A 106 8.78 -3.01 -23.67
C HIS A 106 8.63 -1.72 -22.83
N GLU A 107 7.44 -1.39 -22.32
CA GLU A 107 7.23 -0.24 -21.42
C GLU A 107 8.00 -0.44 -20.10
N LEU A 108 8.75 0.58 -19.68
CA LEU A 108 9.72 0.51 -18.57
C LEU A 108 9.24 1.23 -17.31
N ASP A 109 8.23 2.07 -17.44
CA ASP A 109 7.72 2.98 -16.43
C ASP A 109 6.19 3.15 -16.55
N ILE A 110 5.61 3.84 -15.57
CA ILE A 110 4.20 4.21 -15.56
C ILE A 110 4.12 5.72 -15.38
N ASP A 111 3.53 6.37 -16.38
CA ASP A 111 3.37 7.82 -16.40
C ASP A 111 2.08 8.27 -15.72
N VAL A 112 2.23 9.19 -14.76
CA VAL A 112 1.12 9.84 -14.08
C VAL A 112 1.29 11.36 -14.00
N LEU A 113 0.19 12.07 -14.17
CA LEU A 113 0.07 13.49 -13.86
C LEU A 113 -0.59 13.64 -12.49
N MET A 114 0.00 14.43 -11.61
CA MET A 114 -0.53 14.70 -10.27
C MET A 114 -1.03 16.14 -10.16
N LEU A 115 -2.14 16.34 -9.46
CA LEU A 115 -2.62 17.67 -9.12
C LEU A 115 -1.88 18.20 -7.89
N VAL A 116 -0.97 19.16 -8.09
CA VAL A 116 -0.28 19.83 -6.98
C VAL A 116 -1.05 21.09 -6.60
N GLN A 117 -1.68 21.09 -5.42
CA GLN A 117 -2.26 22.30 -4.84
C GLN A 117 -1.15 23.15 -4.21
N ILE A 118 -0.78 24.24 -4.89
CA ILE A 118 0.18 25.21 -4.34
C ILE A 118 -0.57 26.07 -3.32
N GLN A 119 -0.33 25.83 -2.03
CA GLN A 119 -0.73 26.77 -0.98
C GLN A 119 0.07 28.07 -1.16
N LYS A 120 -0.60 29.16 -1.54
CA LYS A 120 -0.03 30.50 -1.47
C LYS A 120 0.03 30.88 0.01
N THR A 121 1.20 30.78 0.62
CA THR A 121 1.50 31.37 1.94
C THR A 121 1.72 32.86 1.83
#